data_AF-A0AAW0LP83-F1
#
_entry.id   AF-A0AAW0LP83-F1
#
_cell.length_a   1.000
_cell.length_b   1.000
_cell.length_c   1.000
_cell.angle_alpha   90.00
_cell.angle_beta   90.00
_cell.angle_gamma   90.00
#
_symmetry.space_group_name_H-M   'P 1'
#
loop_
_entity.id
_entity.type
_entity.pdbx_description
1 polymer ?
#
loop_
_entity_poly.entity_id
_entity_poly.type
_entity_poly.pdbx_seq_one_letter_code
_entity_poly.pdbx_strand_id
1 'polypeptide(L)'
;MLAAMANAHCNLAMDVYKFSIIELASFVDLTPWHRFGFTAANAAILDAVEGYTAIHIVDLSMTHCMQIPTLVDAIANRHEVPPLLKLTVVTSLEDVPPILDLSYDELGSKLVNFARSKNVMMEFRVIPSSYKDGLRSAFNYLWIPYDTMDSFLPRGSMQRLWYEADICWKIENVIAHEGFQRVERLEPKSRWVQRMRNANFRGIAFGEDAVTEVKTMLDEHAAGWGLKKEEEDLVLTWKGHNVLFATAWVLA
;
A
#
# COMPACT_ATOMS: atom_id res chain seq x y z
N MET A 1 26.84 22.23 2.19
CA MET A 1 26.91 20.76 2.28
C MET A 1 25.78 20.08 1.49
N LEU A 2 24.54 20.60 1.50
CA LEU A 2 23.43 20.16 0.63
C LEU A 2 23.69 20.31 -0.88
N ALA A 3 24.33 21.39 -1.33
CA ALA A 3 24.61 21.60 -2.75
C ALA A 3 25.72 20.67 -3.33
N ALA A 4 26.56 20.09 -2.47
CA ALA A 4 27.63 19.17 -2.90
C ALA A 4 27.12 17.75 -3.14
N MET A 5 25.95 17.39 -2.57
CA MET A 5 25.30 16.10 -2.80
C MET A 5 24.51 16.09 -4.13
N ALA A 6 24.10 17.26 -4.62
CA ALA A 6 23.39 17.40 -5.90
C ALA A 6 24.30 17.18 -7.13
N ASN A 7 25.63 17.29 -6.97
CA ASN A 7 26.58 17.30 -8.07
C ASN A 7 27.49 16.06 -8.14
N ALA A 8 27.38 15.14 -7.19
CA ALA A 8 28.05 13.84 -7.27
C ALA A 8 27.16 12.88 -8.07
N HIS A 9 27.10 13.09 -9.38
CA HIS A 9 26.62 12.09 -10.34
C HIS A 9 25.32 11.36 -9.94
N CYS A 10 24.16 12.00 -10.13
CA CYS A 10 22.92 11.31 -10.52
C CYS A 10 23.05 10.68 -11.94
N ASN A 11 24.20 10.05 -12.21
CA ASN A 11 24.48 9.24 -13.40
C ASN A 11 24.21 7.76 -13.13
N LEU A 12 23.51 7.41 -12.05
CA LEU A 12 22.72 6.20 -12.06
C LEU A 12 21.49 6.51 -12.93
N ALA A 13 21.63 6.26 -14.23
CA ALA A 13 20.64 5.40 -14.86
C ALA A 13 20.59 4.14 -13.97
N MET A 14 19.80 4.19 -12.89
CA MET A 14 19.46 2.99 -12.16
C MET A 14 18.77 2.14 -13.20
N ASP A 15 19.42 1.08 -13.65
CA ASP A 15 18.70 -0.08 -14.16
C ASP A 15 17.58 -0.30 -13.15
N VAL A 16 16.34 0.02 -13.54
CA VAL A 16 15.23 0.07 -12.59
C VAL A 16 15.08 -1.34 -12.05
N TYR A 17 15.48 -1.53 -10.80
CA TYR A 17 15.60 -2.85 -10.22
C TYR A 17 14.24 -3.53 -10.26
N LYS A 18 14.20 -4.72 -10.87
CA LYS A 18 12.99 -5.52 -10.96
C LYS A 18 13.00 -6.49 -9.79
N PHE A 19 12.01 -6.35 -8.92
CA PHE A 19 11.83 -7.21 -7.77
C PHE A 19 11.24 -8.55 -8.23
N SER A 20 11.78 -9.67 -7.78
CA SER A 20 11.00 -10.90 -7.71
C SER A 20 9.84 -10.74 -6.71
N ILE A 21 8.84 -11.62 -6.76
CA ILE A 21 7.74 -11.63 -5.77
C ILE A 21 8.28 -11.68 -4.32
N ILE A 22 9.32 -12.49 -4.09
CA ILE A 22 9.88 -12.71 -2.76
C ILE A 22 10.58 -11.45 -2.26
N GLU A 23 11.34 -10.78 -3.14
CA GLU A 23 12.02 -9.52 -2.80
C GLU A 23 11.00 -8.40 -2.57
N LEU A 24 9.94 -8.34 -3.37
CA LEU A 24 8.88 -7.33 -3.18
C LEU A 24 8.11 -7.58 -1.88
N ALA A 25 7.79 -8.83 -1.54
CA ALA A 25 7.17 -9.16 -0.25
C ALA A 25 8.08 -8.76 0.91
N SER A 26 9.37 -9.10 0.83
CA SER A 26 10.36 -8.69 1.84
C SER A 26 10.44 -7.17 1.94
N PHE A 27 10.38 -6.45 0.83
CA PHE A 27 10.37 -4.99 0.79
C PHE A 27 9.14 -4.39 1.49
N VAL A 28 7.96 -4.96 1.23
CA VAL A 28 6.69 -4.57 1.86
C VAL A 28 6.72 -4.80 3.37
N ASP A 29 7.36 -5.88 3.82
CA ASP A 29 7.43 -6.28 5.22
C ASP A 29 8.54 -5.56 6.03
N LEU A 30 9.43 -4.79 5.38
CA LEU A 30 10.52 -4.09 6.07
C LEU A 30 10.02 -3.05 7.08
N THR A 31 8.85 -2.45 6.83
CA THR A 31 8.21 -1.50 7.75
C THR A 31 6.71 -1.78 7.81
N PRO A 32 6.01 -1.42 8.91
CA PRO A 32 4.57 -1.64 9.00
C PRO A 32 3.77 -0.71 8.08
N TRP A 33 4.43 0.13 7.26
CA TRP A 33 3.81 1.11 6.40
C TRP A 33 2.72 0.53 5.51
N HIS A 34 3.08 -0.48 4.71
CA HIS A 34 2.15 -1.12 3.78
C HIS A 34 1.20 -2.06 4.52
N ARG A 35 1.73 -2.87 5.45
CA ARG A 35 0.95 -3.83 6.23
C ARG A 35 -0.14 -3.16 7.05
N PHE A 36 0.10 -1.98 7.62
CA PHE A 36 -0.93 -1.19 8.30
C PHE A 36 -2.12 -0.90 7.39
N GLY A 37 -1.87 -0.39 6.18
CA GLY A 37 -2.92 -0.11 5.20
C GLY A 37 -3.67 -1.37 4.79
N PHE A 38 -2.94 -2.47 4.53
CA PHE A 38 -3.51 -3.76 4.16
C PHE A 38 -4.40 -4.35 5.25
N THR A 39 -3.92 -4.40 6.50
CA THR A 39 -4.68 -4.94 7.63
C THR A 39 -5.93 -4.12 7.90
N ALA A 40 -5.81 -2.79 7.95
CA ALA A 40 -6.98 -1.93 8.14
C ALA A 40 -8.00 -2.08 7.00
N ALA A 41 -7.56 -2.05 5.74
CA ALA A 41 -8.44 -2.22 4.59
C ALA A 41 -9.11 -3.59 4.56
N ASN A 42 -8.36 -4.67 4.83
CA ASN A 42 -8.91 -6.02 4.89
C ASN A 42 -9.99 -6.15 5.95
N ALA A 43 -9.75 -5.63 7.17
CA ALA A 43 -10.74 -5.67 8.23
C ALA A 43 -12.04 -4.94 7.82
N ALA A 44 -11.93 -3.74 7.25
CA ALA A 44 -13.09 -3.00 6.77
C ALA A 44 -13.82 -3.70 5.62
N ILE A 45 -13.08 -4.33 4.69
CA ILE A 45 -13.67 -5.13 3.61
C ILE A 45 -14.42 -6.32 4.18
N LEU A 46 -13.82 -7.09 5.09
CA LEU A 46 -14.43 -8.28 5.68
C LEU A 46 -15.72 -7.98 6.44
N ASP A 47 -15.76 -6.85 7.16
CA ASP A 47 -16.97 -6.40 7.84
C ASP A 47 -18.05 -5.95 6.85
N ALA A 48 -17.66 -5.28 5.76
CA ALA A 48 -18.60 -4.78 4.75
C ALA A 48 -19.21 -5.89 3.88
N VAL A 49 -18.49 -7.00 3.69
CA VAL A 49 -18.89 -8.11 2.82
C VAL A 49 -19.51 -9.28 3.57
N GLU A 50 -19.75 -9.13 4.87
CA GLU A 50 -20.37 -10.16 5.68
C GLU A 50 -21.76 -10.55 5.13
N GLY A 51 -22.00 -11.86 5.02
CA GLY A 51 -23.25 -12.42 4.50
C GLY A 51 -23.39 -12.43 2.97
N TYR A 52 -22.45 -11.86 2.21
CA TYR A 52 -22.45 -11.93 0.76
C TYR A 52 -21.82 -13.24 0.25
N THR A 53 -22.41 -13.83 -0.79
CA THR A 53 -21.93 -15.08 -1.39
C THR A 53 -20.93 -14.86 -2.53
N ALA A 54 -20.80 -13.63 -3.01
CA ALA A 54 -19.82 -13.21 -4.00
C ALA A 54 -19.39 -11.77 -3.72
N ILE A 55 -18.09 -11.52 -3.85
CA ILE A 55 -17.44 -10.24 -3.57
C ILE A 55 -16.65 -9.84 -4.82
N HIS A 56 -16.70 -8.56 -5.19
CA HIS A 56 -15.85 -8.00 -6.24
C HIS A 56 -15.01 -6.86 -5.68
N ILE A 57 -13.70 -7.06 -5.66
CA ILE A 57 -12.70 -6.08 -5.25
C ILE A 57 -12.09 -5.46 -6.49
N VAL A 58 -12.05 -4.12 -6.52
CA VAL A 58 -11.31 -3.34 -7.51
C VAL A 58 -10.10 -2.73 -6.82
N ASP A 59 -8.93 -3.28 -7.11
CA ASP A 59 -7.67 -2.82 -6.56
C ASP A 59 -7.02 -1.79 -7.49
N LEU A 60 -6.84 -0.58 -6.95
CA LEU A 60 -6.20 0.56 -7.60
C LEU A 60 -4.80 0.82 -7.03
N SER A 61 -4.27 -0.09 -6.22
CA SER A 61 -2.94 0.00 -5.63
C SER A 61 -1.86 -0.32 -6.65
N MET A 62 -0.65 0.19 -6.38
CA MET A 62 0.55 -0.12 -7.15
C MET A 62 1.45 -1.13 -6.43
N THR A 63 0.97 -1.75 -5.35
CA THR A 63 1.74 -2.71 -4.54
C THR A 63 1.67 -4.13 -5.10
N HIS A 64 1.42 -4.28 -6.40
CA HIS A 64 1.34 -5.57 -7.12
C HIS A 64 0.55 -6.65 -6.37
N CYS A 65 -0.64 -6.30 -5.88
CA CYS A 65 -1.54 -7.21 -5.16
C CYS A 65 -0.97 -7.84 -3.87
N MET A 66 0.10 -7.29 -3.27
CA MET A 66 0.69 -7.88 -2.05
C MET A 66 -0.28 -7.91 -0.85
N GLN A 67 -1.34 -7.11 -0.86
CA GLN A 67 -2.46 -7.19 0.09
C GLN A 67 -3.27 -8.49 -0.04
N ILE A 68 -3.48 -8.96 -1.27
CA ILE A 68 -4.52 -9.95 -1.61
C ILE A 68 -4.33 -11.31 -0.93
N PRO A 69 -3.10 -11.87 -0.82
CA PRO A 69 -2.90 -13.13 -0.11
C PRO A 69 -3.42 -13.09 1.34
N THR A 70 -3.17 -11.99 2.06
CA THR A 70 -3.63 -11.84 3.45
C THR A 70 -5.15 -11.72 3.55
N LEU A 71 -5.80 -11.09 2.57
CA LEU A 71 -7.26 -11.02 2.51
C LEU A 71 -7.89 -12.38 2.21
N VAL A 72 -7.30 -13.13 1.26
CA VAL A 72 -7.73 -14.49 0.93
C VAL A 72 -7.64 -15.41 2.15
N ASP A 73 -6.53 -15.34 2.90
CA ASP A 73 -6.38 -16.09 4.16
C ASP A 73 -7.44 -15.69 5.19
N ALA A 74 -7.73 -14.40 5.35
CA ALA A 74 -8.74 -13.93 6.28
C ALA A 74 -10.16 -14.39 5.88
N ILE A 75 -10.50 -14.34 4.58
CA ILE A 75 -11.76 -14.86 4.05
C ILE A 75 -11.89 -16.36 4.32
N ALA A 76 -10.84 -17.13 4.04
CA ALA A 76 -10.84 -18.58 4.23
C ALA A 76 -11.05 -18.98 5.70
N ASN A 77 -10.52 -18.19 6.64
CA ASN A 77 -10.63 -18.46 8.08
C ASN A 77 -11.95 -17.95 8.70
N ARG A 78 -12.57 -16.92 8.12
CA ARG A 78 -13.81 -16.30 8.65
C ARG A 78 -15.07 -17.07 8.24
N HIS A 79 -15.06 -17.80 7.12
CA HIS A 79 -16.24 -18.43 6.54
C HIS A 79 -16.09 -19.95 6.38
N GLU A 80 -17.09 -20.71 6.85
CA GLU A 80 -17.17 -22.15 6.59
C GLU A 80 -17.31 -22.45 5.09
N VAL A 81 -18.05 -21.59 4.37
CA VAL A 81 -18.14 -21.58 2.91
C VAL A 81 -17.71 -20.20 2.41
N PRO A 82 -16.47 -20.05 1.91
CA PRO A 82 -15.98 -18.79 1.40
C PRO A 82 -16.79 -18.26 0.20
N PRO A 83 -17.00 -16.94 0.08
CA PRO A 83 -17.62 -16.33 -1.09
C PRO A 83 -16.75 -16.45 -2.34
N LEU A 84 -17.37 -16.35 -3.51
CA LEU A 84 -16.63 -16.17 -4.77
C LEU A 84 -15.93 -14.81 -4.75
N LEU A 85 -14.61 -14.79 -4.87
CA LEU A 85 -13.81 -13.57 -4.91
C LEU A 85 -13.49 -13.18 -6.36
N LYS A 86 -13.97 -12.03 -6.80
CA LYS A 86 -13.54 -11.42 -8.06
C LYS A 86 -12.57 -10.30 -7.76
N LEU A 87 -11.38 -10.36 -8.32
CA LEU A 87 -10.39 -9.29 -8.22
C LEU A 87 -10.17 -8.65 -9.59
N THR A 88 -10.35 -7.34 -9.66
CA THR A 88 -9.96 -6.53 -10.81
C THR A 88 -8.84 -5.59 -10.40
N VAL A 89 -7.73 -5.66 -11.12
CA VAL A 89 -6.56 -4.79 -10.89
C VAL A 89 -6.41 -3.83 -12.05
N VAL A 90 -6.07 -2.59 -11.73
CA VAL A 90 -5.80 -1.56 -12.74
C VAL A 90 -4.29 -1.39 -12.87
N THR A 91 -3.76 -1.57 -14.08
CA THR A 91 -2.32 -1.48 -14.33
C THR A 91 -1.99 -0.31 -15.23
N SER A 92 -0.80 0.27 -15.04
CA SER A 92 -0.21 1.25 -15.95
C SER A 92 0.39 0.54 -17.16
N LEU A 93 0.31 1.16 -18.33
CA LEU A 93 1.04 0.74 -19.53
C LEU A 93 2.55 1.05 -19.45
N GLU A 94 2.95 1.88 -18.49
CA GLU A 94 4.35 2.20 -18.21
C GLU A 94 4.79 1.58 -16.89
N ASP A 95 5.99 1.02 -16.87
CA ASP A 95 6.58 0.42 -15.68
C ASP A 95 6.94 1.51 -14.67
N VAL A 96 6.28 1.48 -13.51
CA VAL A 96 6.54 2.38 -12.40
C VAL A 96 7.14 1.59 -11.24
N PRO A 97 8.24 2.06 -10.61
CA PRO A 97 8.80 1.44 -9.42
C PRO A 97 7.79 1.34 -8.25
N PRO A 98 7.85 0.27 -7.43
CA PRO A 98 8.72 -0.90 -7.61
C PRO A 98 8.27 -1.72 -8.82
N ILE A 99 9.19 -2.09 -9.71
CA ILE A 99 8.86 -2.92 -10.88
C ILE A 99 8.87 -4.37 -10.43
N LEU A 100 7.83 -5.14 -10.77
CA LEU A 100 7.78 -6.58 -10.54
C LEU A 100 8.37 -7.30 -11.76
N ASP A 101 9.31 -8.21 -11.53
CA ASP A 101 9.84 -9.12 -12.57
C ASP A 101 8.88 -10.29 -12.82
N LEU A 102 7.61 -9.96 -13.08
CA LEU A 102 6.54 -10.91 -13.33
C LEU A 102 5.40 -10.22 -14.07
N SER A 103 4.86 -10.88 -15.10
CA SER A 103 3.67 -10.36 -15.76
C SER A 103 2.44 -10.43 -14.84
N TYR A 104 1.48 -9.54 -15.07
CA TYR A 104 0.22 -9.56 -14.32
C TYR A 104 -0.63 -10.81 -14.58
N ASP A 105 -0.47 -11.46 -15.74
CA ASP A 105 -1.12 -12.74 -16.03
C ASP A 105 -0.55 -13.88 -15.18
N GLU A 106 0.78 -13.91 -15.00
CA GLU A 106 1.45 -14.86 -14.12
C GLU A 106 1.15 -14.57 -12.65
N LEU A 107 1.13 -13.29 -12.25
CA LEU A 107 0.72 -12.85 -10.90
C LEU A 107 -0.71 -13.32 -10.60
N GLY A 108 -1.63 -13.06 -11.51
CA GLY A 108 -3.02 -13.49 -11.41
C GLY A 108 -3.17 -14.99 -11.28
N SER A 109 -2.43 -15.75 -12.10
CA SER A 109 -2.41 -17.21 -12.04
C SER A 109 -1.91 -17.73 -10.69
N LYS A 110 -0.86 -17.11 -10.12
CA LYS A 110 -0.34 -17.45 -8.79
C LYS A 110 -1.36 -17.14 -7.69
N LEU A 111 -2.03 -15.98 -7.74
CA LEU A 111 -3.06 -15.60 -6.78
C LEU A 111 -4.28 -16.54 -6.82
N VAL A 112 -4.76 -16.88 -8.01
CA VAL A 112 -5.88 -17.83 -8.17
C VAL A 112 -5.51 -19.21 -7.64
N ASN A 113 -4.29 -19.67 -7.89
CA ASN A 113 -3.81 -20.95 -7.35
C ASN A 113 -3.67 -20.93 -5.82
N PHE A 114 -3.21 -19.80 -5.25
CA PHE A 114 -3.17 -19.61 -3.80
C PHE A 114 -4.57 -19.58 -3.18
N ALA A 115 -5.51 -18.83 -3.76
CA ALA A 115 -6.90 -18.82 -3.30
C ALA A 115 -7.52 -20.23 -3.32
N ARG A 116 -7.29 -20.98 -4.41
CA ARG A 116 -7.74 -22.37 -4.51
C ARG A 116 -7.15 -23.25 -3.41
N SER A 117 -5.87 -23.08 -3.05
CA SER A 117 -5.26 -23.87 -1.96
C SER A 117 -5.84 -23.55 -0.58
N LYS A 118 -6.52 -22.41 -0.44
CA LYS A 118 -7.28 -21.97 0.74
C LYS A 118 -8.78 -22.24 0.63
N ASN A 119 -9.22 -23.00 -0.38
CA ASN A 119 -10.63 -23.27 -0.69
C ASN A 119 -11.47 -22.02 -1.02
N VAL A 120 -10.82 -20.94 -1.48
CA VAL A 120 -11.47 -19.73 -1.96
C VAL A 120 -11.51 -19.74 -3.48
N MET A 121 -12.70 -19.69 -4.07
CA MET A 121 -12.85 -19.55 -5.51
C MET A 121 -12.54 -18.11 -5.92
N MET A 122 -11.61 -17.92 -6.87
CA MET A 122 -11.16 -16.60 -7.27
C MET A 122 -11.15 -16.42 -8.80
N GLU A 123 -11.67 -15.28 -9.25
CA GLU A 123 -11.49 -14.75 -10.62
C GLU A 123 -10.54 -13.57 -10.58
N PHE A 124 -9.61 -13.50 -11.53
CA PHE A 124 -8.65 -12.39 -11.66
C PHE A 124 -8.78 -11.71 -13.02
N ARG A 125 -8.87 -10.39 -13.04
CA ARG A 125 -8.94 -9.58 -14.25
C ARG A 125 -7.99 -8.39 -14.15
N VAL A 126 -7.23 -8.16 -15.21
CA VAL A 126 -6.40 -6.97 -15.39
C VAL A 126 -7.12 -6.00 -16.32
N ILE A 127 -7.16 -4.72 -15.96
CA ILE A 127 -7.62 -3.65 -16.85
C ILE A 127 -6.45 -2.70 -17.07
N PRO A 128 -5.93 -2.56 -18.30
CA PRO A 128 -4.91 -1.58 -18.60
C PRO A 128 -5.51 -0.17 -18.53
N SER A 129 -4.76 0.77 -17.96
CA SER A 129 -5.14 2.18 -17.88
C SER A 129 -4.04 3.09 -18.42
N SER A 130 -4.43 4.19 -19.04
CA SER A 130 -3.55 5.29 -19.42
C SER A 130 -3.83 6.45 -18.47
N TYR A 131 -2.84 6.82 -17.65
CA TYR A 131 -3.02 7.68 -16.48
C TYR A 131 -3.10 9.19 -16.79
N LYS A 132 -3.47 9.60 -18.00
CA LYS A 132 -3.67 11.03 -18.31
C LYS A 132 -4.79 11.58 -17.40
N ASP A 133 -4.34 12.23 -16.31
CA ASP A 133 -5.07 13.11 -15.38
C ASP A 133 -5.79 12.55 -14.12
N GLY A 134 -5.32 11.51 -13.41
CA GLY A 134 -6.01 11.22 -12.12
C GLY A 134 -5.35 10.40 -11.02
N LEU A 135 -4.64 9.31 -11.33
CA LEU A 135 -4.24 8.32 -10.30
C LEU A 135 -2.72 8.16 -10.15
N ARG A 136 -1.93 9.07 -10.71
CA ARG A 136 -0.46 9.02 -10.65
C ARG A 136 0.11 9.65 -9.37
N SER A 137 -0.69 10.46 -8.66
CA SER A 137 -0.20 11.41 -7.65
C SER A 137 -0.26 10.96 -6.18
N ALA A 138 -0.50 9.67 -5.95
CA ALA A 138 -0.66 9.14 -4.61
C ALA A 138 0.50 8.21 -4.25
N PHE A 139 1.63 8.76 -3.79
CA PHE A 139 2.48 8.01 -2.88
C PHE A 139 3.02 8.85 -1.72
N ASN A 140 3.04 8.21 -0.56
CA ASN A 140 3.12 8.87 0.73
C ASN A 140 4.55 9.18 1.20
N TYR A 141 4.57 10.18 2.08
CA TYR A 141 5.57 10.72 3.02
C TYR A 141 6.80 9.85 3.37
N LEU A 142 7.98 10.45 3.28
CA LEU A 142 9.22 9.69 3.04
C LEU A 142 10.39 9.97 3.98
N TRP A 143 10.27 10.94 4.88
CA TRP A 143 11.34 11.15 5.88
C TRP A 143 11.27 10.13 7.02
N ILE A 144 10.09 9.57 7.30
CA ILE A 144 9.90 8.60 8.38
C ILE A 144 10.49 7.23 8.03
N PRO A 145 10.26 6.68 6.81
CA PRO A 145 11.03 5.54 6.33
C PRO A 145 12.54 5.79 6.48
N TYR A 146 13.06 6.95 6.05
CA TYR A 146 14.49 7.28 6.18
C TYR A 146 15.03 7.18 7.63
N ASP A 147 14.31 7.75 8.62
CA ASP A 147 14.67 7.63 10.05
C ASP A 147 14.54 6.19 10.59
N THR A 148 13.53 5.43 10.13
CA THR A 148 13.32 4.04 10.56
C THR A 148 14.38 3.09 10.00
N MET A 149 14.91 3.36 8.80
CA MET A 149 15.91 2.51 8.13
C MET A 149 17.23 2.47 8.90
N ASP A 150 17.61 3.57 9.54
CA ASP A 150 18.79 3.63 10.41
C ASP A 150 18.68 2.71 11.64
N SER A 151 17.46 2.31 12.01
CA SER A 151 17.21 1.48 13.19
C SER A 151 17.27 -0.04 12.88
N PHE A 152 17.05 -0.48 11.63
CA PHE A 152 16.93 -1.92 11.30
C PHE A 152 17.79 -2.41 10.13
N LEU A 153 18.36 -1.52 9.31
CA LEU A 153 19.20 -1.92 8.18
C LEU A 153 20.66 -1.45 8.34
N PRO A 154 21.64 -2.38 8.23
CA PRO A 154 23.05 -2.04 8.26
C PRO A 154 23.41 -1.02 7.18
N ARG A 155 24.34 -0.11 7.50
CA ARG A 155 24.87 0.85 6.53
C ARG A 155 25.54 0.10 5.37
N GLY A 156 25.10 0.40 4.14
CA GLY A 156 25.63 -0.21 2.91
C GLY A 156 24.87 -1.44 2.39
N SER A 157 23.73 -1.83 2.98
CA SER A 157 22.90 -2.90 2.41
C SER A 157 22.21 -2.45 1.11
N MET A 158 22.06 -3.36 0.15
CA MET A 158 21.38 -3.07 -1.12
C MET A 158 19.91 -2.70 -0.91
N GLN A 159 19.24 -3.36 0.03
CA GLN A 159 17.86 -3.07 0.42
C GLN A 159 17.71 -1.64 0.94
N ARG A 160 18.70 -1.15 1.69
CA ARG A 160 18.73 0.23 2.18
C ARG A 160 18.95 1.22 1.04
N LEU A 161 19.87 0.93 0.12
CA LEU A 161 20.13 1.76 -1.05
C LEU A 161 18.89 1.90 -1.95
N TRP A 162 18.15 0.81 -2.19
CA TRP A 162 16.91 0.88 -2.98
C TRP A 162 15.84 1.74 -2.33
N TYR A 163 15.64 1.58 -1.02
CA TYR A 163 14.70 2.40 -0.25
C TYR A 163 15.12 3.87 -0.23
N GLU A 164 16.39 4.16 0.04
CA GLU A 164 16.91 5.53 0.06
C GLU A 164 16.81 6.19 -1.33
N ALA A 165 17.06 5.45 -2.42
CA ALA A 165 16.93 5.96 -3.78
C ALA A 165 15.47 6.27 -4.15
N ASP A 166 14.53 5.40 -3.80
CA ASP A 166 13.08 5.63 -3.99
C ASP A 166 12.60 6.88 -3.23
N ILE A 167 13.04 7.04 -1.97
CA ILE A 167 12.76 8.23 -1.15
C ILE A 167 13.35 9.49 -1.78
N CYS A 168 14.60 9.46 -2.20
CA CYS A 168 15.30 10.60 -2.80
C CYS A 168 14.60 11.09 -4.09
N TRP A 169 14.22 10.17 -4.98
CA TRP A 169 13.52 10.52 -6.22
C TRP A 169 12.20 11.25 -5.94
N LYS A 170 11.45 10.79 -4.94
CA LYS A 170 10.17 11.41 -4.57
C LYS A 170 10.35 12.78 -3.89
N ILE A 171 11.36 12.94 -3.03
CA ILE A 171 11.72 14.27 -2.48
C ILE A 171 12.07 15.23 -3.62
N GLU A 172 12.86 14.78 -4.59
CA GLU A 172 13.18 15.54 -5.79
C GLU A 172 11.92 15.88 -6.60
N ASN A 173 10.96 14.96 -6.74
CA ASN A 173 9.71 15.25 -7.43
C ASN A 173 8.91 16.37 -6.75
N VAL A 174 8.84 16.37 -5.42
CA VAL A 174 8.13 17.42 -4.65
C VAL A 174 8.83 18.77 -4.75
N ILE A 175 10.17 18.81 -4.70
CA ILE A 175 10.95 20.06 -4.65
C ILE A 175 11.21 20.64 -6.05
N ALA A 176 11.56 19.80 -7.02
CA ALA A 176 12.10 20.23 -8.30
C ALA A 176 11.07 20.36 -9.43
N HIS A 177 9.86 19.83 -9.24
CA HIS A 177 8.84 19.81 -10.29
C HIS A 177 7.59 20.60 -9.90
N GLU A 178 6.90 21.18 -10.90
CA GLU A 178 5.65 21.92 -10.75
C GLU A 178 4.62 21.49 -11.80
N GLY A 179 3.35 21.88 -11.62
CA GLY A 179 2.29 21.57 -12.59
C GLY A 179 2.16 20.07 -12.87
N PHE A 180 1.97 19.67 -14.13
CA PHE A 180 1.82 18.26 -14.52
C PHE A 180 3.08 17.40 -14.25
N GLN A 181 4.25 18.03 -14.06
CA GLN A 181 5.50 17.34 -13.76
C GLN A 181 5.62 16.97 -12.28
N ARG A 182 4.94 17.72 -11.39
CA ARG A 182 4.82 17.35 -9.97
C ARG A 182 3.76 16.29 -9.81
N VAL A 183 4.25 15.07 -9.69
CA VAL A 183 3.46 13.87 -9.47
C VAL A 183 3.06 13.78 -8.01
N GLU A 184 3.98 13.98 -7.07
CA GLU A 184 3.65 13.86 -5.64
C GLU A 184 2.79 15.04 -5.13
N ARG A 185 1.52 14.76 -4.82
CA ARG A 185 0.52 15.77 -4.39
C ARG A 185 -0.26 15.31 -3.18
N LEU A 186 0.46 15.12 -2.08
CA LEU A 186 -0.14 14.72 -0.82
C LEU A 186 -1.10 15.79 -0.29
N GLU A 187 -2.27 15.32 0.13
CA GLU A 187 -3.26 16.12 0.82
C GLU A 187 -3.46 15.58 2.25
N PRO A 188 -3.67 16.47 3.25
CA PRO A 188 -3.96 16.03 4.60
C PRO A 188 -5.27 15.24 4.68
N LYS A 189 -5.41 14.38 5.69
CA LYS A 189 -6.64 13.60 5.96
C LYS A 189 -7.92 14.43 5.84
N SER A 190 -7.91 15.65 6.38
CA SER A 190 -9.06 16.55 6.36
C SER A 190 -9.58 16.88 4.96
N ARG A 191 -8.69 17.02 3.96
CA ARG A 191 -9.09 17.24 2.57
C ARG A 191 -9.68 16.00 1.93
N TRP A 192 -9.09 14.83 2.17
CA TRP A 192 -9.66 13.56 1.69
C TRP A 192 -11.05 13.32 2.27
N VAL A 193 -11.22 13.50 3.58
CA VAL A 193 -12.52 13.44 4.28
C VAL A 193 -13.53 14.41 3.63
N GLN A 194 -13.13 15.65 3.35
CA GLN A 194 -14.00 16.63 2.71
C GLN A 194 -14.40 16.19 1.28
N ARG A 195 -13.47 15.65 0.48
CA ARG A 195 -13.76 15.13 -0.86
C ARG A 195 -14.75 13.98 -0.83
N MET A 196 -14.52 13.00 0.05
CA MET A 196 -15.40 11.85 0.20
C MET A 196 -16.81 12.28 0.61
N ARG A 197 -16.94 13.18 1.59
CA ARG A 197 -18.24 13.73 2.02
C ARG A 197 -18.92 14.55 0.92
N ASN A 198 -18.18 15.36 0.16
CA ASN A 198 -18.72 16.10 -0.98
C ASN A 198 -19.18 15.17 -2.12
N ALA A 199 -18.58 13.99 -2.24
CA ALA A 199 -18.99 12.93 -3.16
C ALA A 199 -20.11 12.03 -2.58
N ASN A 200 -20.75 12.45 -1.50
CA ASN A 200 -21.87 11.77 -0.85
C ASN A 200 -21.51 10.41 -0.20
N PHE A 201 -20.25 10.26 0.24
CA PHE A 201 -19.84 9.13 1.07
C PHE A 201 -19.91 9.46 2.55
N ARG A 202 -20.24 8.45 3.35
CA ARG A 202 -20.20 8.48 4.82
C ARG A 202 -19.04 7.62 5.34
N GLY A 203 -18.30 8.16 6.31
CA GLY A 203 -17.22 7.43 6.98
C GLY A 203 -17.74 6.27 7.82
N ILE A 204 -16.96 5.20 7.92
CA ILE A 204 -17.22 4.06 8.80
C ILE A 204 -16.07 3.93 9.79
N ALA A 205 -16.43 3.80 11.07
CA ALA A 205 -15.49 3.53 12.13
C ALA A 205 -14.97 2.08 12.08
N PHE A 206 -13.68 1.91 12.37
CA PHE A 206 -13.08 0.59 12.51
C PHE A 206 -13.49 -0.08 13.83
N GLY A 207 -13.90 -1.35 13.74
CA GLY A 207 -14.23 -2.19 14.89
C GLY A 207 -13.02 -2.45 15.81
N GLU A 208 -13.28 -3.01 17.00
CA GLU A 208 -12.22 -3.36 17.95
C GLU A 208 -11.34 -4.52 17.44
N ASP A 209 -11.91 -5.43 16.66
CA ASP A 209 -11.16 -6.54 16.06
C ASP A 209 -10.11 -6.01 15.07
N ALA A 210 -10.50 -5.09 14.19
CA ALA A 210 -9.59 -4.40 13.26
C ALA A 210 -8.44 -3.69 14.00
N VAL A 211 -8.74 -3.01 15.10
CA VAL A 211 -7.74 -2.33 15.94
C VAL A 211 -6.76 -3.33 16.55
N THR A 212 -7.28 -4.48 17.00
CA THR A 212 -6.49 -5.55 17.62
C THR A 212 -5.58 -6.24 16.62
N GLU A 213 -6.07 -6.49 15.40
CA GLU A 213 -5.27 -7.04 14.29
C GLU A 213 -4.11 -6.11 13.92
N VAL A 214 -4.40 -4.81 13.77
CA VAL A 214 -3.35 -3.81 13.47
C VAL A 214 -2.33 -3.74 14.59
N LYS A 215 -2.75 -3.74 15.87
CA LYS A 215 -1.81 -3.74 17.01
C LYS A 215 -0.92 -4.97 17.01
N THR A 216 -1.50 -6.16 16.85
CA THR A 216 -0.74 -7.42 16.77
C THR A 216 0.29 -7.39 15.65
N MET A 217 -0.08 -6.86 14.48
CA MET A 217 0.87 -6.69 13.36
C MET A 217 2.00 -5.71 13.70
N LEU A 218 1.73 -4.63 14.44
CA LEU A 218 2.77 -3.68 14.87
C LEU A 218 3.75 -4.29 15.87
N ASP A 219 3.33 -5.25 16.70
CA ASP A 219 4.19 -5.93 17.66
C ASP A 219 5.30 -6.78 16.99
N GLU A 220 5.13 -7.14 15.72
CA GLU A 220 6.16 -7.81 14.90
C GLU A 220 7.25 -6.85 14.42
N HIS A 221 7.01 -5.54 14.54
CA HIS A 221 7.92 -4.50 14.10
C HIS A 221 8.61 -3.84 15.30
N ALA A 222 9.59 -3.03 15.00
CA ALA A 222 10.43 -2.48 16.03
C ALA A 222 9.77 -1.41 16.91
N ALA A 223 10.35 -1.22 18.09
CA ALA A 223 9.94 -0.20 19.03
C ALA A 223 9.94 1.21 18.39
N GLY A 224 8.84 1.94 18.61
CA GLY A 224 8.64 3.29 18.09
C GLY A 224 7.42 3.40 17.18
N TRP A 225 6.97 2.31 16.56
CA TRP A 225 5.69 2.27 15.87
C TRP A 225 4.54 2.25 16.87
N GLY A 226 3.45 2.94 16.54
CA GLY A 226 2.26 3.00 17.37
C GLY A 226 0.99 3.21 16.56
N LEU A 227 -0.15 2.91 17.16
CA LEU A 227 -1.47 3.08 16.58
C LEU A 227 -2.28 4.08 17.38
N LYS A 228 -2.89 5.05 16.70
CA LYS A 228 -3.92 5.93 17.25
C LYS A 228 -5.27 5.59 16.60
N LYS A 229 -6.28 5.29 17.41
CA LYS A 229 -7.68 5.18 16.98
C LYS A 229 -8.33 6.55 17.12
N GLU A 230 -8.91 7.06 16.04
CA GLU A 230 -9.81 8.21 16.03
C GLU A 230 -11.25 7.71 15.79
N GLU A 231 -12.22 8.63 15.69
CA GLU A 231 -13.65 8.29 15.64
C GLU A 231 -14.01 7.42 14.41
N GLU A 232 -13.50 7.79 13.22
CA GLU A 232 -13.79 7.10 11.94
C GLU A 232 -12.51 6.55 11.27
N ASP A 233 -11.35 6.68 11.91
CA ASP A 233 -10.06 6.39 11.26
C ASP A 233 -9.01 5.80 12.20
N LEU A 234 -8.05 5.10 11.57
CA LEU A 234 -6.85 4.62 12.22
C LEU A 234 -5.66 5.43 11.72
N VAL A 235 -4.72 5.73 12.61
CA VAL A 235 -3.51 6.47 12.29
C VAL A 235 -2.28 5.69 12.77
N LEU A 236 -1.42 5.34 11.82
CA LEU A 236 -0.09 4.82 12.09
C LEU A 236 0.81 5.96 12.56
N THR A 237 1.60 5.71 13.60
CA THR A 237 2.51 6.68 14.19
C THR A 237 3.92 6.13 14.31
N TRP A 238 4.92 7.01 14.21
CA TRP A 238 6.33 6.71 14.47
C TRP A 238 6.85 7.71 15.50
N LYS A 239 7.30 7.22 16.66
CA LYS A 239 7.76 8.03 17.80
C LYS A 239 6.76 9.15 18.16
N GLY A 240 5.46 8.87 18.04
CA GLY A 240 4.38 9.82 18.32
C GLY A 240 4.00 10.76 17.17
N HIS A 241 4.70 10.73 16.04
CA HIS A 241 4.34 11.51 14.85
C HIS A 241 3.39 10.73 13.95
N ASN A 242 2.34 11.38 13.43
CA ASN A 242 1.42 10.77 12.47
C ASN A 242 2.13 10.49 11.14
N VAL A 243 1.96 9.27 10.64
CA VAL A 243 2.67 8.74 9.47
C VAL A 243 1.71 8.54 8.30
N LEU A 244 0.69 7.72 8.55
CA LEU A 244 -0.28 7.25 7.57
C LEU A 244 -1.64 7.15 8.27
N PHE A 245 -2.72 7.38 7.54
CA PHE A 245 -4.07 7.16 8.04
C PHE A 245 -4.82 6.17 7.15
N ALA A 246 -5.76 5.44 7.74
CA ALA A 246 -6.69 4.55 7.04
C ALA A 246 -8.11 4.96 7.40
N THR A 247 -8.97 5.08 6.38
CA THR A 247 -10.38 5.46 6.49
C THR A 247 -11.22 4.54 5.63
N ALA A 248 -12.39 4.11 6.11
CA ALA A 248 -13.36 3.33 5.33
C ALA A 248 -14.60 4.19 5.03
N TRP A 249 -15.23 3.98 3.87
CA TRP A 249 -16.33 4.80 3.38
C TRP A 249 -17.38 3.95 2.68
N VAL A 250 -18.65 4.31 2.85
CA VAL A 250 -19.78 3.78 2.08
C VAL A 250 -20.57 4.91 1.45
N LEU A 251 -21.22 4.62 0.33
CA LEU A 251 -22.18 5.55 -0.27
C LEU A 251 -23.33 5.78 0.71
N ALA A 252 -23.63 7.05 0.98
CA ALA A 252 -24.70 7.47 1.89
C ALA A 252 -26.09 7.32 1.26
#